data_AF-A0A8T8TA55-F1
#
_entry.id   AF-A0A8T8TA55-F1
#
_cell.length_a   1.000
_cell.length_b   1.000
_cell.length_c   1.000
_cell.angle_alpha   90.00
_cell.angle_beta   90.00
_cell.angle_gamma   90.00
#
_symmetry.space_group_name_H-M   'P 1'
#
loop_
_entity.id
_entity.type
_entity.pdbx_description
1 polymer ?
#
loop_
_entity_poly.entity_id
_entity_poly.type
_entity_poly.pdbx_seq_one_letter_code
_entity_poly.pdbx_strand_id
1 'polypeptide(L)'
;MASLARSARPLVGAAAPLAAARSFSASAAQQATLRELEQRVKSVRNIEKITKSMKMIATTKLNKATTAMQAAKVYGKANGEIFTNSEALAPSGGRELFIVVSSDKGLCGGIHSSVSKR
;
A
#
# COMPACT_ATOMS: atom_id res chain seq x y z
N MET A 1 -4.32 59.39 -15.77
CA MET A 1 -5.66 59.53 -15.15
C MET A 1 -5.99 58.20 -14.48
N ALA A 2 -6.10 58.00 -13.17
CA ALA A 2 -6.06 58.83 -11.96
C ALA A 2 -5.30 58.00 -10.89
N SER A 3 -4.28 58.50 -10.19
CA SER A 3 -4.32 59.43 -9.05
C SER A 3 -4.90 58.84 -7.75
N LEU A 4 -4.06 58.90 -6.71
CA LEU A 4 -4.34 59.01 -5.27
C LEU A 4 -4.74 57.76 -4.47
N ALA A 5 -3.81 57.28 -3.64
CA ALA A 5 -3.98 57.31 -2.18
C ALA A 5 -2.62 57.14 -1.46
N ARG A 6 -2.08 58.25 -0.94
CA ARG A 6 -1.11 58.26 0.16
C ARG A 6 -1.84 57.87 1.45
N SER A 7 -1.27 56.98 2.25
CA SER A 7 -1.34 57.12 3.71
C SER A 7 -0.10 56.51 4.35
N ALA A 8 0.90 57.38 4.54
CA ALA A 8 1.99 57.15 5.47
C ALA A 8 1.40 57.01 6.89
N ARG A 9 1.78 55.96 7.61
CA ARG A 9 1.63 55.89 9.07
C ARG A 9 3.02 56.03 9.70
N PRO A 10 3.18 56.90 10.72
CA PRO A 10 4.46 57.20 11.32
C PRO A 10 4.90 56.12 12.31
N LEU A 11 6.21 55.98 12.40
CA LEU A 11 6.97 55.28 13.43
C LEU A 11 6.80 55.98 14.79
N VAL A 12 6.22 55.30 15.78
CA VAL A 12 6.46 55.60 17.21
C VAL A 12 6.29 54.32 18.03
N GLY A 13 7.31 53.95 18.80
CA GLY A 13 7.06 53.41 20.14
C GLY A 13 7.73 52.09 20.50
N ALA A 14 8.76 52.22 21.34
CA ALA A 14 9.23 51.25 22.34
C ALA A 14 10.13 50.10 21.86
N ALA A 15 11.43 50.39 21.91
CA ALA A 15 12.44 49.42 22.27
C ALA A 15 12.06 48.73 23.60
N ALA A 16 11.93 47.41 23.55
CA ALA A 16 11.90 46.53 24.72
C ALA A 16 12.96 45.44 24.51
N PRO A 17 13.62 44.99 25.59
CA PRO A 17 15.00 44.54 25.54
C PRO A 17 15.13 43.22 24.79
N LEU A 18 16.27 43.04 24.12
CA LEU A 18 16.79 41.75 23.69
C LEU A 18 16.84 40.81 24.92
N ALA A 19 15.75 40.11 25.18
CA ALA A 19 15.72 39.02 26.12
C ALA A 19 16.45 37.85 25.47
N ALA A 20 17.73 37.73 25.82
CA ALA A 20 18.56 36.54 25.79
C ALA A 20 18.17 35.53 24.70
N ALA A 21 18.85 35.61 23.56
CA ALA A 21 19.01 34.46 22.69
C ALA A 21 19.58 33.32 23.54
N ARG A 22 18.70 32.47 24.06
CA ARG A 22 19.08 31.21 24.68
C ARG A 22 19.77 30.45 23.57
N SER A 23 21.10 30.35 23.66
CA SER A 23 21.86 29.41 22.88
C SER A 23 21.27 28.03 23.18
N PHE A 24 20.48 27.51 22.25
CA PHE A 24 20.28 26.07 22.15
C PHE A 24 21.63 25.52 21.71
N SER A 25 22.54 25.30 22.66
CA SER A 25 23.67 24.42 22.42
C SER A 25 23.08 23.02 22.22
N ALA A 26 22.86 22.65 20.96
CA ALA A 26 22.51 21.29 20.60
C ALA A 26 23.62 20.39 21.14
N SER A 27 23.30 19.60 22.17
CA SER A 27 24.20 18.54 22.59
C SER A 27 24.36 17.56 21.42
N ALA A 28 25.55 16.98 21.26
CA ALA A 28 25.81 16.02 20.18
C ALA A 28 24.81 14.84 20.17
N ALA A 29 24.24 14.50 21.33
CA ALA A 29 23.18 13.50 21.47
C ALA A 29 21.84 13.92 20.85
N GLN A 30 21.45 15.20 20.95
CA GLN A 30 20.24 15.75 20.31
C GLN A 30 20.39 15.82 18.78
N GLN A 31 21.60 16.04 18.29
CA GLN A 31 21.88 16.04 16.85
C GLN A 31 21.89 14.63 16.24
N ALA A 32 22.32 13.62 17.00
CA ALA A 32 22.27 12.21 16.59
C ALA A 32 20.82 11.70 16.47
N THR A 33 19.97 12.02 17.44
CA THR A 33 18.55 11.62 17.43
C THR A 33 17.75 12.28 16.31
N LEU A 34 18.02 13.55 15.97
CA LEU A 34 17.39 14.20 14.80
C LEU A 34 17.79 13.53 13.47
N ARG A 35 19.07 13.17 13.32
CA ARG A 35 19.56 12.47 12.12
C ARG A 35 18.91 11.10 11.94
N GLU A 36 18.72 10.35 13.02
CA GLU A 36 18.03 9.05 12.96
C GLU A 36 16.57 9.18 12.51
N LEU A 37 15.86 10.20 13.00
CA LEU A 37 14.48 10.46 12.59
C LEU A 37 14.40 10.85 11.11
N GLU A 38 15.30 11.70 10.63
CA GLU A 38 15.38 12.06 9.20
C GLU A 38 15.64 10.82 8.33
N GLN A 39 16.52 9.92 8.77
CA GLN A 39 16.78 8.65 8.09
C GLN A 39 15.55 7.74 8.04
N ARG A 40 14.78 7.64 9.14
CA ARG A 40 13.52 6.88 9.17
C ARG A 40 12.46 7.49 8.25
N VAL A 41 12.32 8.81 8.22
CA VAL A 41 11.39 9.47 7.29
C VAL A 41 11.77 9.19 5.84
N LYS A 42 13.07 9.20 5.53
CA LYS A 42 13.57 8.86 4.19
C LYS A 42 13.28 7.39 3.83
N SER A 43 13.49 6.44 4.75
CA SER A 43 13.23 5.02 4.48
C SER A 43 11.74 4.73 4.31
N VAL A 44 10.87 5.29 5.15
CA VAL A 44 9.40 5.13 5.04
C VAL A 44 8.89 5.70 3.72
N ARG A 45 9.35 6.89 3.31
CA ARG A 45 9.00 7.48 1.99
C ARG A 45 9.45 6.61 0.81
N ASN A 46 10.58 5.90 0.94
CA ASN A 46 11.03 4.97 -0.10
C ASN A 46 10.16 3.71 -0.14
N ILE A 47 9.83 3.13 1.02
CA ILE A 47 8.93 1.98 1.13
C ILE A 47 7.53 2.33 0.60
N GLU A 48 7.03 3.54 0.86
CA GLU A 48 5.76 4.06 0.30
C GLU A 48 5.77 4.06 -1.23
N LYS A 49 6.86 4.51 -1.86
CA LYS A 49 6.98 4.49 -3.33
C LYS A 49 7.00 3.06 -3.88
N ILE A 50 7.76 2.16 -3.24
CA ILE A 50 7.85 0.74 -3.64
C ILE A 50 6.46 0.10 -3.56
N THR A 51 5.75 0.29 -2.44
CA THR A 51 4.41 -0.28 -2.24
C THR A 51 3.37 0.33 -3.18
N LYS A 52 3.45 1.63 -3.50
CA LYS A 52 2.59 2.26 -4.52
C LYS A 52 2.79 1.62 -5.90
N SER A 53 4.03 1.39 -6.29
CA SER A 53 4.34 0.68 -7.55
C SER A 53 3.86 -0.77 -7.51
N MET A 54 4.10 -1.49 -6.41
CA MET A 54 3.61 -2.86 -6.23
C MET A 54 2.09 -2.96 -6.32
N LYS A 55 1.35 -2.01 -5.74
CA LYS A 55 -0.12 -1.93 -5.87
C LYS A 55 -0.53 -1.85 -7.33
N MET A 56 0.10 -0.97 -8.11
CA MET A 56 -0.20 -0.84 -9.55
C MET A 56 0.12 -2.12 -10.33
N ILE A 57 1.27 -2.74 -10.07
CA ILE A 57 1.67 -4.01 -10.70
C ILE A 57 0.66 -5.12 -10.36
N ALA A 58 0.25 -5.22 -9.10
CA ALA A 58 -0.73 -6.19 -8.63
C ALA A 58 -2.10 -5.97 -9.29
N THR A 59 -2.57 -4.72 -9.38
CA THR A 59 -3.81 -4.38 -10.09
C THR A 59 -3.74 -4.79 -11.56
N THR A 60 -2.65 -4.49 -12.27
CA THR A 60 -2.51 -4.88 -13.67
C THR A 60 -2.49 -6.39 -13.85
N LYS A 61 -1.80 -7.13 -12.98
CA LYS A 61 -1.80 -8.61 -13.01
C LYS A 61 -3.17 -9.19 -12.71
N LEU A 62 -3.89 -8.64 -11.73
CA LEU A 62 -5.25 -9.05 -11.40
C LEU A 62 -6.17 -8.83 -12.59
N ASN A 63 -6.13 -7.66 -13.21
CA ASN A 63 -6.96 -7.36 -14.39
C ASN A 63 -6.70 -8.37 -15.52
N LYS A 64 -5.42 -8.65 -15.83
CA LYS A 64 -5.06 -9.67 -16.82
C LYS A 64 -5.59 -11.06 -16.45
N ALA A 65 -5.45 -11.45 -15.18
CA ALA A 65 -5.96 -12.74 -14.70
C ALA A 65 -7.49 -12.81 -14.75
N THR A 66 -8.21 -11.73 -14.44
CA THR A 66 -9.67 -11.69 -14.52
C THR A 66 -10.18 -11.85 -15.94
N THR A 67 -9.52 -11.23 -16.93
CA THR A 67 -9.86 -11.41 -18.35
C THR A 67 -9.64 -12.86 -18.80
N ALA A 68 -8.50 -13.47 -18.43
CA ALA A 68 -8.23 -14.87 -18.74
C ALA A 68 -9.24 -15.82 -18.05
N MET A 69 -9.60 -15.53 -16.79
CA MET A 69 -10.59 -16.28 -16.03
C MET A 69 -11.98 -16.22 -16.69
N GLN A 70 -12.39 -15.06 -17.21
CA GLN A 70 -13.67 -14.91 -17.90
C GLN A 70 -13.76 -15.83 -19.13
N ALA A 71 -12.69 -15.90 -19.94
CA ALA A 71 -12.62 -16.81 -21.07
C ALA A 71 -12.65 -18.29 -20.62
N ALA A 72 -11.87 -18.65 -19.61
CA ALA A 72 -11.83 -20.01 -19.07
C ALA A 72 -13.17 -20.47 -18.45
N LYS A 73 -13.94 -19.55 -17.87
CA LYS A 73 -15.22 -19.84 -17.21
C LYS A 73 -16.27 -20.41 -18.16
N VAL A 74 -16.22 -20.06 -19.45
CA VAL A 74 -17.14 -20.60 -20.47
C VAL A 74 -16.88 -22.09 -20.68
N TYR A 75 -15.61 -22.48 -20.84
CA TYR A 75 -15.23 -23.89 -20.96
C TYR A 75 -15.51 -24.69 -19.68
N GLY A 76 -15.26 -24.12 -18.52
CA GLY A 76 -15.55 -24.79 -17.24
C GLY A 76 -17.02 -25.15 -17.07
N LYS A 77 -17.95 -24.30 -17.54
CA LYS A 77 -19.38 -24.59 -17.52
C LYS A 77 -19.75 -25.74 -18.47
N ALA A 78 -19.25 -25.69 -19.71
CA ALA A 78 -19.50 -26.74 -20.70
C ALA A 78 -18.96 -28.11 -20.22
N ASN A 79 -17.77 -28.14 -19.61
CA ASN A 79 -17.22 -29.37 -19.02
C ASN A 79 -18.07 -29.89 -17.85
N GLY A 80 -18.58 -28.99 -16.99
CA GLY A 80 -19.47 -29.39 -15.90
C GLY A 80 -20.78 -30.00 -16.40
N GLU A 81 -21.37 -29.42 -17.46
CA GLU A 81 -22.56 -29.96 -18.11
C GLU A 81 -22.31 -31.33 -18.73
N ILE A 82 -21.18 -31.50 -19.44
CA ILE A 82 -20.80 -32.81 -20.01
C ILE A 82 -20.59 -33.84 -18.89
N PHE A 83 -19.86 -33.47 -17.83
CA PHE A 83 -19.59 -34.38 -16.72
C PHE A 83 -20.86 -34.82 -15.99
N THR A 84 -21.84 -33.92 -15.86
CA THR A 84 -23.14 -34.23 -15.22
C THR A 84 -24.00 -35.16 -16.08
N ASN A 85 -23.93 -35.01 -17.42
CA ASN A 85 -24.66 -35.85 -18.36
C ASN A 85 -23.95 -37.18 -18.67
N SER A 86 -22.65 -37.28 -18.39
CA SER A 86 -21.93 -38.56 -18.41
C SER A 86 -22.12 -39.25 -17.06
N GLU A 87 -22.66 -40.47 -17.05
CA GLU A 87 -22.73 -41.33 -15.85
C GLU A 87 -21.34 -41.83 -15.39
N ALA A 88 -20.34 -40.96 -15.36
CA ALA A 88 -19.03 -41.25 -14.83
C ALA A 88 -19.14 -41.36 -13.30
N LEU A 89 -19.50 -42.57 -12.82
CA LEU A 89 -19.47 -42.91 -11.41
C LEU A 89 -18.10 -42.56 -10.82
N ALA A 90 -18.09 -41.65 -9.85
CA ALA A 90 -16.95 -41.50 -8.96
C ALA A 90 -16.74 -42.87 -8.27
N PRO A 91 -15.53 -43.47 -8.33
CA PRO A 91 -15.29 -44.79 -7.77
C PRO A 91 -15.59 -44.78 -6.26
N SER A 92 -16.60 -45.55 -5.85
CA SER A 92 -17.01 -45.72 -4.46
C SER A 92 -15.95 -46.53 -3.71
N GLY A 93 -15.11 -45.84 -2.94
CA GLY A 93 -14.04 -46.45 -2.13
C GLY A 93 -12.65 -45.81 -2.26
N GLY A 94 -12.52 -44.70 -3.00
CA GLY A 94 -11.26 -43.96 -3.14
C GLY A 94 -10.87 -43.16 -1.90
N ARG A 95 -9.56 -43.00 -1.67
CA ARG A 95 -9.00 -42.12 -0.63
C ARG A 95 -9.34 -40.66 -0.96
N GLU A 96 -9.82 -39.90 0.01
CA GLU A 96 -10.05 -38.46 -0.16
C GLU A 96 -8.70 -37.73 -0.34
N LEU A 97 -8.61 -36.95 -1.41
CA LEU A 97 -7.46 -36.12 -1.73
C LEU A 97 -7.83 -34.65 -1.57
N PHE A 98 -7.15 -33.95 -0.68
CA PHE A 98 -7.29 -32.51 -0.54
C PHE A 98 -6.21 -31.80 -1.37
N ILE A 99 -6.64 -30.96 -2.31
CA ILE A 99 -5.75 -30.10 -3.09
C ILE A 99 -5.94 -28.67 -2.62
N VAL A 100 -4.91 -28.11 -2.01
CA VAL A 100 -4.88 -26.71 -1.57
C VAL A 100 -4.11 -25.89 -2.60
N VAL A 101 -4.77 -24.93 -3.23
CA VAL A 101 -4.14 -24.00 -4.18
C VAL A 101 -3.85 -22.69 -3.48
N SER A 102 -2.58 -22.30 -3.43
CA SER A 102 -2.10 -21.09 -2.78
C SER A 102 -1.25 -20.23 -3.74
N SER A 103 -0.77 -19.08 -3.26
CA SER A 103 0.06 -18.14 -4.03
C SER A 103 1.53 -18.26 -3.63
N ASP A 104 2.45 -18.05 -4.58
CA ASP A 104 3.90 -18.17 -4.30
C ASP A 104 4.53 -16.91 -3.68
N LYS A 105 3.86 -15.76 -3.80
CA LYS A 105 4.36 -14.47 -3.32
C LYS A 105 3.70 -14.09 -2.00
N GLY A 106 4.49 -13.49 -1.10
CA GLY A 106 4.01 -12.87 0.13
C GLY A 106 3.26 -11.56 -0.09
N LEU A 107 2.92 -10.86 1.01
CA LEU A 107 2.09 -9.64 1.02
C LEU A 107 0.64 -9.88 0.50
N CYS A 108 0.15 -11.11 0.60
CA CYS A 108 -1.20 -11.53 0.22
C CYS A 108 -2.28 -11.23 1.29
N GLY A 109 -1.94 -10.50 2.36
CA GLY A 109 -2.82 -10.25 3.48
C GLY A 109 -3.15 -11.54 4.25
N GLY A 110 -4.43 -11.81 4.47
CA GLY A 110 -4.91 -12.97 5.23
C GLY A 110 -5.33 -14.19 4.39
N ILE A 111 -5.08 -14.21 3.08
CA ILE A 111 -5.62 -15.26 2.19
C ILE A 111 -5.02 -16.63 2.48
N HIS A 112 -3.71 -16.75 2.72
CA HIS A 112 -3.11 -18.05 3.01
C HIS A 112 -3.56 -18.62 4.36
N SER A 113 -3.75 -17.74 5.34
CA SER A 113 -4.27 -18.12 6.66
C SER A 113 -5.73 -18.57 6.61
N SER A 114 -6.57 -17.95 5.77
CA SER A 114 -7.96 -18.36 5.62
C SER A 114 -8.11 -19.69 4.88
N VAL A 115 -7.24 -19.96 3.90
CA VAL A 115 -7.23 -21.23 3.14
C VAL A 115 -6.73 -22.39 4.01
N SER A 116 -5.73 -22.17 4.86
CA SER A 116 -5.14 -23.25 5.68
C SER A 116 -5.97 -23.63 6.91
N LYS A 117 -6.88 -22.74 7.34
CA LYS A 117 -7.74 -22.96 8.51
C LYS A 117 -9.03 -23.73 8.16
N ARG A 118 -9.32 -23.88 6.87
CA ARG A 118 -10.55 -24.49 6.35
C ARG A 118 -10.29 -25.92 5.94
#